data_AF-A0A7W4XZD6-F1
#
_entry.id   AF-A0A7W4XZD6-F1
#
_cell.length_a   1.000
_cell.length_b   1.000
_cell.length_c   1.000
_cell.angle_alpha   90.00
_cell.angle_beta   90.00
_cell.angle_gamma   90.00
#
_symmetry.space_group_name_H-M   'P 1'
#
loop_
_entity.id
_entity.type
_entity.pdbx_description
1 polymer ?
#
loop_
_entity_poly.entity_id
_entity_poly.type
_entity_poly.pdbx_seq_one_letter_code
_entity_poly.pdbx_strand_id
1 'polypeptide(L)'
;MRGERLGIVSLRLDAFYCVLVGLLVAASAAVSAPHVGLAAPVVATLGVVVVAWGVLVWVLTSRLPLVRALQLVAAANVVAALGLTVVSTWLVGVVVVLTVVVVAVDVAAFAATQGVARRRLLQSSC
;
A
#
# COMPACT_ATOMS: atom_id res chain seq x y z
N MET A 1 22.36 -13.80 -1.93
CA MET A 1 22.04 -13.52 -0.52
C MET A 1 21.43 -12.13 -0.23
N ARG A 2 21.69 -11.04 -0.99
CA ARG A 2 21.10 -9.70 -0.68
C ARG A 2 19.63 -9.50 -1.14
N GLY A 3 19.22 -10.09 -2.26
CA GLY A 3 17.88 -9.86 -2.85
C GLY A 3 16.72 -10.40 -2.02
N GLU A 4 16.90 -11.57 -1.39
CA GLU A 4 15.86 -12.25 -0.62
C GLU A 4 15.50 -11.52 0.67
N ARG A 5 16.51 -11.14 1.45
CA ARG A 5 16.31 -10.34 2.66
C ARG A 5 15.69 -8.98 2.34
N LEU A 6 16.11 -8.33 1.25
CA LEU A 6 15.51 -7.07 0.78
C LEU A 6 14.03 -7.25 0.43
N GLY A 7 13.67 -8.31 -0.30
CA GLY A 7 12.29 -8.60 -0.67
C GLY A 7 11.39 -8.86 0.54
N ILE A 8 11.85 -9.66 1.50
CA ILE A 8 11.09 -9.97 2.72
C ILE A 8 10.89 -8.72 3.58
N VAL A 9 11.94 -7.91 3.76
CA VAL A 9 11.84 -6.67 4.54
C VAL A 9 10.90 -5.67 3.88
N SER A 10 10.99 -5.50 2.56
CA SER A 10 10.10 -4.62 1.80
C SER A 10 8.64 -5.05 1.94
N LEU A 11 8.31 -6.34 1.80
CA LEU A 11 6.96 -6.86 1.97
C LEU A 11 6.42 -6.67 3.40
N ARG A 12 7.24 -6.91 4.42
CA ARG A 12 6.83 -6.71 5.82
C ARG A 12 6.60 -5.25 6.16
N LEU A 13 7.46 -4.36 5.65
CA LEU A 13 7.30 -2.92 5.86
C LEU A 13 6.05 -2.39 5.18
N ASP A 14 5.79 -2.83 3.94
CA ASP A 14 4.57 -2.49 3.19
C ASP A 14 3.31 -3.01 3.89
N ALA A 15 3.29 -4.28 4.32
CA ALA A 15 2.18 -4.85 5.08
C ALA A 15 1.92 -4.09 6.39
N PHE A 16 2.98 -3.75 7.14
CA PHE A 16 2.87 -2.97 8.36
C PHE A 16 2.33 -1.56 8.08
N TYR A 17 2.82 -0.90 7.04
CA TYR A 17 2.37 0.42 6.61
C TYR A 17 0.88 0.39 6.23
N CYS A 18 0.44 -0.61 5.45
CA CYS A 18 -0.99 -0.80 5.14
C CYS A 18 -1.84 -0.96 6.39
N VAL A 19 -1.43 -1.80 7.34
CA VAL A 19 -2.17 -1.98 8.61
C VAL A 19 -2.25 -0.66 9.37
N LEU A 20 -1.13 0.06 9.52
CA LEU A 20 -1.11 1.31 10.26
C LEU A 20 -1.97 2.40 9.60
N VAL A 21 -1.79 2.62 8.30
CA VAL A 21 -2.56 3.61 7.53
C VAL A 21 -4.04 3.24 7.51
N GLY A 22 -4.38 1.97 7.29
CA GLY A 22 -5.76 1.49 7.29
C GLY A 22 -6.44 1.72 8.64
N LEU A 23 -5.75 1.44 9.74
CA LEU A 23 -6.25 1.72 11.10
C LEU A 23 -6.43 3.22 11.33
N LEU A 24 -5.48 4.05 10.93
CA LEU A 24 -5.57 5.51 11.05
C LEU A 24 -6.76 6.04 10.25
N VAL A 25 -6.95 5.58 9.01
CA VAL A 25 -8.10 5.97 8.17
C VAL A 25 -9.42 5.53 8.78
N ALA A 26 -9.50 4.29 9.29
CA ALA A 26 -10.70 3.77 9.92
C ALA A 26 -11.06 4.54 11.20
N ALA A 27 -10.07 4.80 12.06
CA ALA A 27 -10.25 5.51 13.32
C ALA A 27 -10.56 7.01 13.12
N SER A 28 -10.03 7.62 12.05
CA SER A 28 -10.26 9.04 11.72
C SER A 28 -11.47 9.28 10.81
N ALA A 29 -12.22 8.25 10.44
CA ALA A 29 -13.26 8.32 9.41
C ALA A 29 -14.32 9.42 9.66
N ALA A 30 -14.74 9.64 10.90
CA ALA A 30 -15.72 10.68 11.23
C ALA A 30 -15.15 12.10 11.00
N VAL A 31 -13.84 12.28 11.17
CA VAL A 31 -13.14 13.55 10.98
C VAL A 31 -12.76 13.76 9.51
N SER A 32 -12.32 12.70 8.82
CA SER A 32 -11.84 12.81 7.44
C SER A 32 -12.95 12.80 6.39
N ALA A 33 -14.12 12.19 6.68
CA ALA A 33 -15.25 12.07 5.75
C ALA A 33 -15.69 13.38 5.06
N PRO A 34 -15.91 14.50 5.79
CA PRO A 34 -16.29 15.77 5.16
C PRO A 34 -15.24 16.31 4.18
N HIS A 35 -13.95 16.02 4.44
CA HIS A 35 -12.84 16.51 3.63
C HIS A 35 -12.64 15.72 2.34
N VAL A 36 -13.10 14.47 2.31
CA VAL A 36 -13.02 13.60 1.14
C VAL A 36 -14.35 13.46 0.38
N GLY A 37 -15.42 14.11 0.86
CA GLY A 37 -16.73 14.07 0.22
C GLY A 37 -17.43 12.71 0.26
N LEU A 38 -17.08 11.86 1.24
CA LEU A 38 -17.64 10.52 1.43
C LEU A 38 -18.35 10.41 2.77
N ALA A 39 -19.29 9.47 2.89
CA ALA A 39 -19.88 9.14 4.17
C ALA A 39 -18.85 8.46 5.09
N ALA A 40 -18.84 8.81 6.37
CA ALA A 40 -17.97 8.19 7.39
C ALA A 40 -17.92 6.65 7.36
N PRO A 41 -19.03 5.90 7.24
CA PRO A 41 -18.96 4.44 7.14
C PRO A 41 -18.21 3.95 5.89
N VAL A 42 -18.25 4.69 4.78
CA VAL A 42 -17.49 4.35 3.56
C VAL A 42 -16.00 4.51 3.81
N VAL A 43 -15.58 5.64 4.41
CA VAL A 43 -14.17 5.88 4.75
C VAL A 43 -13.66 4.85 5.75
N ALA A 44 -14.46 4.53 6.78
CA ALA A 44 -14.13 3.49 7.75
C ALA A 44 -13.94 2.12 7.08
N THR A 45 -14.85 1.75 6.18
CA THR A 45 -14.79 0.48 5.43
C THR A 45 -13.55 0.41 4.56
N LEU A 46 -13.18 1.50 3.87
CA LEU A 46 -11.94 1.55 3.09
C LEU A 46 -10.71 1.33 3.97
N GLY A 47 -10.65 1.97 5.15
CA GLY A 47 -9.59 1.72 6.13
C GLY A 47 -9.50 0.26 6.55
N VAL A 48 -10.63 -0.37 6.87
CA VAL A 48 -10.71 -1.80 7.24
C VAL A 48 -10.25 -2.72 6.10
N VAL A 49 -10.63 -2.41 4.85
CA VAL A 49 -10.18 -3.17 3.67
C VAL A 49 -8.66 -3.10 3.53
N VAL A 50 -8.06 -1.91 3.75
CA VAL A 50 -6.60 -1.75 3.71
C VAL A 50 -5.90 -2.52 4.85
N VAL A 51 -6.49 -2.54 6.06
CA VAL A 51 -5.99 -3.38 7.16
C VAL A 51 -6.03 -4.86 6.78
N ALA A 52 -7.17 -5.33 6.28
CA ALA A 52 -7.34 -6.71 5.86
C ALA A 52 -6.33 -7.10 4.76
N TRP A 53 -6.06 -6.18 3.83
CA TRP A 53 -5.02 -6.35 2.81
C TRP A 53 -3.62 -6.47 3.44
N GLY A 54 -3.25 -5.58 4.36
CA GLY A 54 -1.95 -5.64 5.02
C GLY A 54 -1.74 -6.96 5.79
N VAL A 55 -2.77 -7.42 6.51
CA VAL A 55 -2.75 -8.73 7.18
C VAL A 55 -2.61 -9.88 6.17
N LEU A 56 -3.35 -9.81 5.06
CA LEU A 56 -3.25 -10.80 3.99
C LEU A 56 -1.83 -10.86 3.42
N VAL A 57 -1.22 -9.71 3.09
CA VAL A 57 0.17 -9.65 2.59
C VAL A 57 1.15 -10.26 3.61
N TRP A 58 0.95 -10.00 4.89
CA TRP A 58 1.76 -10.60 5.96
C TRP A 58 1.69 -12.13 5.93
N VAL A 59 0.48 -12.69 5.82
CA VAL A 59 0.26 -14.14 5.72
C VAL A 59 0.86 -14.68 4.43
N LEU A 60 0.61 -14.05 3.28
CA LEU A 60 1.10 -14.48 1.97
C LEU A 60 2.62 -14.51 1.89
N THR A 61 3.31 -13.58 2.58
CA THR A 61 4.77 -13.55 2.67
C THR A 61 5.35 -14.82 3.30
N SER A 62 4.58 -15.52 4.15
CA SER A 62 4.98 -16.80 4.75
C SER A 62 4.54 -18.05 3.96
N ARG A 63 3.63 -17.90 2.99
CA ARG A 63 2.98 -19.01 2.28
C ARG A 63 3.37 -19.13 0.81
N LEU A 64 3.75 -18.03 0.18
CA LEU A 64 4.04 -17.97 -1.25
C LEU A 64 5.54 -17.89 -1.55
N PRO A 65 5.97 -18.35 -2.74
CA PRO A 65 7.30 -18.04 -3.25
C PRO A 65 7.51 -16.53 -3.30
N LEU A 66 8.64 -16.06 -2.79
CA LEU A 66 8.94 -14.63 -2.64
C LEU A 66 8.76 -13.83 -3.94
N VAL A 67 9.14 -14.41 -5.09
CA VAL A 67 8.96 -13.78 -6.41
C VAL A 67 7.49 -13.50 -6.73
N ARG A 68 6.58 -14.42 -6.40
CA ARG A 68 5.13 -14.26 -6.64
C ARG A 68 4.53 -13.23 -5.67
N ALA A 69 4.92 -13.29 -4.40
CA ALA A 69 4.49 -12.31 -3.40
C ALA A 69 4.89 -10.88 -3.83
N LEU A 70 6.16 -10.67 -4.20
CA LEU A 70 6.65 -9.37 -4.69
C LEU A 70 5.90 -8.90 -5.95
N GLN A 71 5.58 -9.79 -6.89
CA GLN A 71 4.85 -9.42 -8.09
C GLN A 71 3.41 -8.98 -7.80
N LEU A 72 2.71 -9.74 -6.96
CA LEU A 72 1.31 -9.48 -6.63
C LEU A 72 1.17 -8.15 -5.88
N VAL A 73 2.03 -7.94 -4.87
CA VAL A 73 1.99 -6.72 -4.06
C VAL A 73 2.43 -5.50 -4.87
N ALA A 74 3.46 -5.62 -5.72
CA ALA A 74 3.88 -4.52 -6.58
C ALA A 74 2.77 -4.11 -7.56
N ALA A 75 2.05 -5.08 -8.13
CA ALA A 75 0.91 -4.80 -9.00
C ALA A 75 -0.23 -4.10 -8.24
N ALA A 76 -0.56 -4.58 -7.04
CA ALA A 76 -1.57 -3.95 -6.19
C ALA A 76 -1.19 -2.50 -5.82
N ASN A 77 0.07 -2.27 -5.46
CA ASN A 77 0.56 -0.94 -5.12
C ASN A 77 0.57 0.01 -6.31
N VAL A 78 0.89 -0.46 -7.52
CA VAL A 78 0.73 0.37 -8.74
C VAL A 78 -0.73 0.77 -8.95
N VAL A 79 -1.68 -0.18 -8.83
CA VAL A 79 -3.11 0.11 -8.97
C VAL A 79 -3.58 1.09 -7.91
N ALA A 80 -3.15 0.91 -6.66
CA ALA A 80 -3.50 1.79 -5.55
C ALA A 80 -2.93 3.20 -5.73
N ALA A 81 -1.66 3.34 -6.14
CA ALA A 81 -1.05 4.65 -6.40
C ALA A 81 -1.76 5.41 -7.53
N LEU A 82 -2.14 4.71 -8.61
CA LEU A 82 -2.95 5.29 -9.68
C LEU A 82 -4.33 5.72 -9.18
N GLY A 83 -4.99 4.87 -8.40
CA GLY A 83 -6.28 5.18 -7.79
C GLY A 83 -6.22 6.41 -6.89
N LEU A 84 -5.21 6.51 -6.02
CA LEU A 84 -4.99 7.67 -5.15
C LEU A 84 -4.72 8.95 -5.95
N THR A 85 -3.96 8.85 -7.04
CA THR A 85 -3.70 9.98 -7.95
C THR A 85 -5.01 10.47 -8.57
N VAL A 86 -5.86 9.57 -9.05
CA VAL A 86 -7.18 9.93 -9.60
C VAL A 86 -8.08 10.51 -8.52
N VAL A 87 -8.14 9.92 -7.33
CA VAL A 87 -8.95 10.44 -6.22
C VAL A 87 -8.51 11.85 -5.84
N SER A 88 -7.20 12.13 -5.85
CA SER A 88 -6.66 13.44 -5.46
C SER A 88 -7.21 14.62 -6.28
N THR A 89 -7.67 14.39 -7.51
CA THR A 89 -8.21 15.46 -8.38
C THR A 89 -9.59 15.95 -7.97
N TRP A 90 -10.30 15.21 -7.11
CA TRP A 90 -11.66 15.50 -6.68
C TRP A 90 -11.76 15.94 -5.20
N LEU A 91 -10.64 15.89 -4.47
CA LEU A 91 -10.58 16.26 -3.06
C LEU A 91 -10.62 17.78 -2.88
N VAL A 92 -11.22 18.22 -1.76
CA VAL A 92 -11.30 19.64 -1.41
C VAL A 92 -10.32 19.94 -0.27
N GLY A 93 -9.44 20.92 -0.49
CA GLY A 93 -8.47 21.38 0.51
C GLY A 93 -7.04 20.91 0.22
N VAL A 94 -6.11 21.87 0.17
CA VAL A 94 -4.71 21.65 -0.21
C VAL A 94 -4.02 20.60 0.67
N VAL A 95 -4.26 20.63 1.98
CA VAL A 95 -3.65 19.67 2.93
C VAL A 95 -4.10 18.23 2.63
N VAL A 96 -5.37 18.04 2.30
CA VAL A 96 -5.95 16.72 2.01
C VAL A 96 -5.38 16.18 0.70
N VAL A 97 -5.34 17.03 -0.34
CA VAL A 97 -4.73 16.70 -1.63
C VAL A 97 -3.25 16.32 -1.46
N LEU A 98 -2.47 17.14 -0.76
CA LEU A 98 -1.05 16.86 -0.52
C LEU A 98 -0.86 15.56 0.28
N THR A 99 -1.71 15.31 1.28
CA THR A 99 -1.66 14.06 2.06
C THR A 99 -1.87 12.84 1.16
N VAL A 100 -2.90 12.87 0.31
CA VAL A 100 -3.19 11.76 -0.61
C VAL A 100 -2.10 11.58 -1.66
N VAL A 101 -1.51 12.67 -2.17
CA VAL A 101 -0.37 12.62 -3.10
C VAL A 101 0.86 12.01 -2.43
N VAL A 102 1.18 12.39 -1.19
CA VAL A 102 2.29 11.79 -0.43
C VAL A 102 2.07 10.28 -0.24
N VAL A 103 0.87 9.87 0.15
CA VAL A 103 0.54 8.43 0.26
C VAL A 103 0.67 7.73 -1.10
N ALA A 104 0.24 8.36 -2.20
CA ALA A 104 0.41 7.78 -3.54
C ALA A 104 1.89 7.60 -3.91
N VAL A 105 2.75 8.56 -3.55
CA VAL A 105 4.21 8.47 -3.75
C VAL A 105 4.82 7.37 -2.90
N ASP A 106 4.43 7.24 -1.62
CA ASP A 106 4.89 6.17 -0.73
C ASP A 106 4.56 4.79 -1.31
N VAL A 107 3.32 4.59 -1.73
CA VAL A 107 2.83 3.35 -2.33
C VAL A 107 3.58 3.04 -3.65
N ALA A 108 3.80 4.04 -4.49
CA ALA A 108 4.58 3.89 -5.72
C ALA A 108 6.06 3.54 -5.42
N ALA A 109 6.64 4.12 -4.38
CA ALA A 109 8.00 3.80 -3.93
C ALA A 109 8.08 2.35 -3.44
N PHE A 110 7.09 1.86 -2.68
CA PHE A 110 7.01 0.45 -2.31
C PHE A 110 6.96 -0.45 -3.54
N ALA A 111 6.10 -0.18 -4.52
CA ALA A 111 6.04 -0.95 -5.76
C ALA A 111 7.40 -0.98 -6.51
N ALA A 112 8.10 0.16 -6.57
CA ALA A 112 9.42 0.24 -7.18
C ALA A 112 10.45 -0.62 -6.43
N THR A 113 10.49 -0.56 -5.10
CA THR A 113 11.41 -1.39 -4.29
C THR A 113 11.14 -2.88 -4.45
N GLN A 114 9.86 -3.29 -4.50
CA GLN A 114 9.46 -4.68 -4.72
C GLN A 114 9.84 -5.16 -6.12
N GLY A 115 9.69 -4.30 -7.13
CA GLY A 115 10.14 -4.56 -8.51
C GLY A 115 11.67 -4.75 -8.61
N VAL A 116 12.45 -3.90 -7.93
CA VAL A 116 13.91 -4.03 -7.87
C VAL A 116 14.31 -5.31 -7.13
N ALA A 117 13.68 -5.63 -6.00
CA ALA A 117 13.94 -6.85 -5.25
C ALA A 117 13.65 -8.10 -6.10
N ARG A 118 12.53 -8.11 -6.82
CA ARG A 118 12.17 -9.21 -7.74
C ARG A 118 13.20 -9.39 -8.85
N ARG A 119 13.64 -8.31 -9.50
CA ARG A 119 14.68 -8.38 -10.56
C ARG A 119 15.98 -8.96 -10.03
N ARG A 120 16.44 -8.52 -8.85
CA ARG A 120 17.66 -9.03 -8.21
C ARG A 120 17.56 -10.51 -7.82
N LEU A 121 16.38 -10.95 -7.37
CA LEU A 121 16.13 -12.35 -7.05
C LEU A 121 16.24 -13.25 -8.29
N LEU A 122 15.57 -12.87 -9.38
CA LEU A 122 15.62 -13.62 -10.64
C LEU A 122 17.03 -13.70 -11.21
N GLN A 123 17.82 -12.63 -11.11
CA GLN A 123 19.21 -12.59 -11.55
C GLN A 123 20.15 -13.47 -10.72
N SER A 124 19.83 -13.71 -9.44
CA SER A 124 20.65 -14.57 -8.56
C SER A 124 20.32 -16.06 -8.65
N SER A 125 19.32 -16.43 -9.44
CA SER A 125 18.87 -17.81 -9.64
C SER A 125 19.27 -18.40 -11.01
N CYS A 126 19.93 -17.61 -11.87
CA CYS A 126 20.66 -18.07 -13.05
C CYS A 126 22.15 -18.21 -12.71
#